data_AF-A0A2P2IFQ9-F1
#
_entry.id   AF-A0A2P2IFQ9-F1
#
_cell.length_a   1.000
_cell.length_b   1.000
_cell.length_c   1.000
_cell.angle_alpha   90.00
_cell.angle_beta   90.00
_cell.angle_gamma   90.00
#
_symmetry.space_group_name_H-M   'P 1'
#
loop_
_entity.id
_entity.type
_entity.pdbx_description
1 polymer ?
#
loop_
_entity_poly.entity_id
_entity_poly.type
_entity_poly.pdbx_seq_one_letter_code
_entity_poly.pdbx_strand_id
1 'polypeptide(L)'
;KSTPLHLAAGYNRTVVVAALLQRGADVHAKDKGGLVPLHNACSYGHYEVTELLLKAGANVNAMDLWQFTPLHEAAAKARIEVCSLLLSHGADPTLLNCHSKSAIDLAPTRDLQDRLTYEHAGHCVLEACRQSDSTKLKRLLTSQLVAFTHPFTHDTPMHCAVSCGGGRCRSVV
;
A
#
# COMPACT_ATOMS: atom_id res chain seq x y z
N LYS A 1 20.21 -8.31 11.95
CA LYS A 1 21.35 -8.31 11.01
C LYS A 1 20.79 -7.80 9.68
N SER A 2 21.06 -6.54 9.35
CA SER A 2 20.50 -5.88 8.16
C SER A 2 21.34 -6.18 6.91
N THR A 3 20.70 -6.24 5.74
CA THR A 3 21.40 -6.34 4.44
C THR A 3 21.80 -4.95 3.92
N PRO A 4 22.66 -4.84 2.89
CA PRO A 4 22.95 -3.54 2.27
C PRO A 4 21.68 -2.79 1.82
N LEU A 5 20.68 -3.52 1.30
CA LEU A 5 19.43 -2.93 0.85
C LEU A 5 18.60 -2.36 2.02
N HIS A 6 18.60 -3.00 3.20
CA HIS A 6 17.94 -2.44 4.40
C HIS A 6 18.55 -1.10 4.82
N LEU A 7 19.88 -1.02 4.80
CA LEU A 7 20.60 0.19 5.20
C LEU A 7 20.40 1.29 4.17
N ALA A 8 20.58 0.98 2.88
CA ALA A 8 20.34 1.94 1.81
C ALA A 8 18.91 2.47 1.83
N ALA A 9 17.93 1.60 2.09
CA ALA A 9 16.52 1.98 2.22
C ALA A 9 16.26 2.89 3.43
N GLY A 10 16.72 2.49 4.63
CA GLY A 10 16.51 3.27 5.86
C GLY A 10 17.21 4.62 5.90
N TYR A 11 18.33 4.78 5.18
CA TYR A 11 19.11 6.03 5.11
C TYR A 11 18.87 6.85 3.84
N ASN A 12 17.76 6.61 3.13
CA ASN A 12 17.36 7.34 1.92
C ASN A 12 18.43 7.40 0.83
N ARG A 13 19.10 6.29 0.55
CA ARG A 13 20.15 6.22 -0.48
C ARG A 13 19.56 5.76 -1.81
N THR A 14 18.68 6.56 -2.40
CA THR A 14 17.90 6.22 -3.61
C THR A 14 18.74 5.64 -4.76
N VAL A 15 19.87 6.26 -5.09
CA VAL A 15 20.79 5.77 -6.14
C VAL A 15 21.38 4.40 -5.78
N VAL A 16 21.72 4.19 -4.51
CA VAL A 16 22.27 2.91 -4.02
C VAL A 16 21.19 1.84 -4.02
N VAL A 17 19.96 2.17 -3.61
CA VAL A 17 18.80 1.25 -3.65
C VAL A 17 18.57 0.79 -5.09
N ALA A 18 18.51 1.71 -6.06
CA ALA A 18 18.33 1.36 -7.47
C ALA A 18 19.47 0.46 -7.98
N ALA A 19 20.73 0.79 -7.68
CA ALA A 19 21.87 -0.02 -8.08
C ALA A 19 21.87 -1.42 -7.45
N LEU A 20 21.51 -1.54 -6.17
CA LEU A 20 21.41 -2.83 -5.48
C LEU A 20 20.31 -3.70 -6.10
N LEU A 21 19.12 -3.14 -6.35
CA LEU A 21 18.01 -3.87 -6.98
C LEU A 21 18.37 -4.33 -8.39
N GLN A 22 19.01 -3.48 -9.21
CA GLN A 22 19.51 -3.85 -10.54
C GLN A 22 20.55 -4.99 -10.51
N ARG A 23 21.28 -5.14 -9.40
CA ARG A 23 22.26 -6.22 -9.20
C ARG A 23 21.67 -7.44 -8.50
N GLY A 24 20.34 -7.53 -8.37
CA GLY A 24 19.66 -8.69 -7.82
C GLY A 24 19.64 -8.75 -6.30
N ALA A 25 19.73 -7.61 -5.61
CA ALA A 25 19.50 -7.57 -4.17
C ALA A 25 18.09 -8.05 -3.84
N ASP A 26 17.97 -8.99 -2.89
CA ASP A 26 16.69 -9.54 -2.47
C ASP A 26 15.86 -8.48 -1.71
N VAL A 27 14.76 -8.05 -2.33
CA VAL A 27 13.80 -7.09 -1.78
C VAL A 27 12.97 -7.67 -0.62
N HIS A 28 12.97 -9.01 -0.45
CA HIS A 28 12.26 -9.73 0.60
C HIS A 28 13.18 -10.19 1.74
N ALA A 29 14.47 -9.88 1.67
CA ALA A 29 15.42 -10.28 2.70
C ALA A 29 14.95 -9.79 4.06
N LYS A 30 14.97 -10.68 5.06
CA LYS A 30 14.57 -10.36 6.43
C LYS A 30 15.78 -10.08 7.31
N ASP A 31 15.68 -9.07 8.17
CA ASP A 31 16.67 -8.83 9.21
C ASP A 31 16.39 -9.66 10.49
N LYS A 32 17.02 -9.33 11.63
CA LYS A 32 16.86 -10.13 12.87
C LYS A 32 15.46 -9.97 13.48
N GLY A 33 14.79 -8.84 13.25
CA GLY A 33 13.42 -8.58 13.69
C GLY A 33 12.37 -9.04 12.68
N GLY A 34 12.78 -9.65 11.56
CA GLY A 34 11.86 -10.03 10.49
C GLY A 34 11.48 -8.87 9.56
N LEU A 35 12.03 -7.67 9.78
CA LEU A 35 11.81 -6.51 8.92
C LEU A 35 12.40 -6.79 7.54
N VAL A 36 11.75 -6.26 6.51
CA VAL A 36 12.26 -6.19 5.12
C VAL A 36 12.65 -4.75 4.78
N PRO A 37 13.43 -4.47 3.72
CA PRO A 37 13.85 -3.11 3.38
C PRO A 37 12.71 -2.09 3.29
N LEU A 38 11.52 -2.52 2.86
CA LEU A 38 10.32 -1.68 2.78
C LEU A 38 9.90 -1.13 4.16
N HIS A 39 10.02 -1.90 5.25
CA HIS A 39 9.72 -1.40 6.61
C HIS A 39 10.61 -0.20 6.96
N ASN A 40 11.91 -0.30 6.67
CA ASN A 40 12.86 0.77 6.98
C ASN A 40 12.53 2.04 6.18
N ALA A 41 12.27 1.93 4.88
CA ALA A 41 11.89 3.08 4.06
C ALA A 41 10.61 3.74 4.58
N CYS A 42 9.61 2.93 4.95
CA CYS A 42 8.32 3.41 5.41
C CYS A 42 8.36 4.07 6.79
N SER A 43 9.09 3.50 7.76
CA SER A 43 9.21 4.06 9.12
C SER A 43 9.83 5.46 9.11
N TYR A 44 10.83 5.68 8.24
CA TYR A 44 11.51 6.97 8.11
C TYR A 44 10.88 7.93 7.09
N GLY A 45 9.87 7.48 6.32
CA GLY A 45 9.13 8.35 5.41
C GLY A 45 9.79 8.61 4.06
N HIS A 46 10.65 7.70 3.59
CA HIS A 46 11.40 7.86 2.34
C HIS A 46 10.53 7.46 1.14
N TYR A 47 9.76 8.40 0.61
CA TYR A 47 8.78 8.16 -0.44
C TYR A 47 9.39 7.54 -1.71
N GLU A 48 10.46 8.13 -2.26
CA GLU A 48 11.06 7.67 -3.52
C GLU A 48 11.66 6.27 -3.39
N VAL A 49 12.29 5.99 -2.25
CA VAL A 49 12.82 4.65 -1.93
C VAL A 49 11.68 3.65 -1.77
N THR A 50 10.59 4.03 -1.09
CA THR A 50 9.41 3.18 -0.93
C THR A 50 8.84 2.80 -2.29
N GLU A 51 8.67 3.78 -3.18
CA GLU A 51 8.16 3.55 -4.54
C GLU A 51 9.08 2.62 -5.34
N LEU A 52 10.41 2.81 -5.26
CA LEU A 52 11.37 1.91 -5.92
C LEU A 52 11.28 0.47 -5.43
N LEU A 53 11.16 0.27 -4.11
CA LEU A 53 11.03 -1.06 -3.53
C LEU A 53 9.72 -1.74 -3.96
N LEU A 54 8.61 -1.01 -3.97
CA LEU A 54 7.31 -1.52 -4.45
C LEU A 54 7.36 -1.88 -5.94
N LYS A 55 7.97 -1.03 -6.79
CA LYS A 55 8.19 -1.31 -8.22
C LYS A 55 9.09 -2.54 -8.44
N ALA A 56 10.01 -2.82 -7.51
CA ALA A 56 10.84 -4.02 -7.53
C ALA A 56 10.15 -5.27 -6.93
N GLY A 57 8.85 -5.19 -6.64
CA GLY A 57 8.05 -6.33 -6.18
C GLY A 57 8.03 -6.55 -4.68
N ALA A 58 8.44 -5.56 -3.86
CA ALA A 58 8.29 -5.66 -2.42
C ALA A 58 6.84 -5.98 -2.02
N ASN A 59 6.65 -6.97 -1.14
CA ASN A 59 5.33 -7.27 -0.59
C ASN A 59 4.90 -6.12 0.34
N VAL A 60 3.89 -5.35 -0.10
CA VAL A 60 3.35 -4.19 0.62
C VAL A 60 2.81 -4.54 2.01
N ASN A 61 2.32 -5.77 2.20
CA ASN A 61 1.79 -6.30 3.45
C ASN A 61 2.75 -7.31 4.10
N ALA A 62 4.06 -7.22 3.81
CA ALA A 62 5.05 -8.06 4.49
C ALA A 62 4.95 -7.86 6.01
N MET A 63 5.00 -8.96 6.77
CA MET A 63 4.95 -8.92 8.23
C MET A 63 6.31 -9.26 8.84
N ASP A 64 6.71 -8.46 9.81
CA ASP A 64 7.85 -8.73 10.69
C ASP A 64 7.51 -9.77 11.77
N LEU A 65 8.41 -9.99 12.74
CA LEU A 65 8.18 -10.98 13.82
C LEU A 65 7.05 -10.58 14.78
N TRP A 66 6.62 -9.32 14.79
CA TRP A 66 5.53 -8.79 15.61
C TRP A 66 4.27 -8.50 14.78
N GLN A 67 4.22 -8.99 13.54
CA GLN A 67 3.12 -8.79 12.60
C GLN A 67 2.89 -7.31 12.26
N PHE A 68 3.90 -6.46 12.41
CA PHE A 68 3.85 -5.11 11.84
C PHE A 68 4.03 -5.21 10.33
N THR A 69 3.23 -4.44 9.60
CA THR A 69 3.39 -4.22 8.17
C THR A 69 4.10 -2.89 7.92
N PRO A 70 4.64 -2.63 6.72
CA PRO A 70 5.18 -1.32 6.36
C PRO A 70 4.19 -0.16 6.59
N LEU A 71 2.88 -0.41 6.45
CA LEU A 71 1.85 0.59 6.73
C LEU A 71 1.70 0.89 8.23
N HIS A 72 1.90 -0.10 9.12
CA HIS A 72 1.97 0.17 10.56
C HIS A 72 3.13 1.12 10.90
N GLU A 73 4.31 0.87 10.33
CA GLU A 73 5.50 1.71 10.51
C GLU A 73 5.26 3.15 10.04
N ALA A 74 4.72 3.32 8.83
CA ALA A 74 4.41 4.63 8.27
C ALA A 74 3.35 5.38 9.08
N ALA A 75 2.24 4.70 9.44
CA ALA A 75 1.13 5.32 10.18
C ALA A 75 1.53 5.75 11.58
N ALA A 76 2.26 4.90 12.33
CA ALA A 76 2.75 5.19 13.67
C ALA A 76 3.72 6.39 13.72
N LYS A 77 4.31 6.76 12.58
CA LYS A 77 5.24 7.89 12.44
C LYS A 77 4.65 9.04 11.62
N ALA A 78 3.34 9.00 11.34
CA ALA A 78 2.60 9.99 10.55
C ALA A 78 3.23 10.31 9.18
N ARG A 79 3.72 9.29 8.47
CA ARG A 79 4.27 9.42 7.11
C ARG A 79 3.13 9.43 6.08
N ILE A 80 2.37 10.53 6.03
CA ILE A 80 1.09 10.62 5.31
C ILE A 80 1.22 10.23 3.83
N GLU A 81 2.23 10.76 3.14
CA GLU A 81 2.45 10.50 1.71
C GLU A 81 2.85 9.05 1.45
N VAL A 82 3.66 8.47 2.34
CA VAL A 82 4.03 7.05 2.26
C VAL A 82 2.83 6.15 2.56
N CYS A 83 1.97 6.49 3.53
CA CYS A 83 0.74 5.77 3.79
C CYS A 83 -0.16 5.75 2.54
N SER A 84 -0.35 6.90 1.89
CA SER A 84 -1.15 7.02 0.67
C SER A 84 -0.58 6.18 -0.47
N LEU A 85 0.75 6.20 -0.66
CA LEU A 85 1.44 5.35 -1.62
C LEU A 85 1.21 3.86 -1.34
N LEU A 86 1.42 3.42 -0.10
CA LEU A 86 1.21 2.03 0.30
C LEU A 86 -0.23 1.57 0.04
N LEU A 87 -1.23 2.38 0.40
CA LEU A 87 -2.65 2.08 0.14
C LEU A 87 -2.95 1.94 -1.35
N SER A 88 -2.36 2.80 -2.18
CA SER A 88 -2.50 2.70 -3.64
C SER A 88 -1.89 1.42 -4.24
N HIS A 89 -0.91 0.84 -3.54
CA HIS A 89 -0.30 -0.45 -3.87
C HIS A 89 -1.00 -1.65 -3.20
N GLY A 90 -2.17 -1.44 -2.56
CA GLY A 90 -2.95 -2.51 -1.96
C GLY A 90 -2.57 -2.86 -0.53
N ALA A 91 -1.94 -1.94 0.21
CA ALA A 91 -1.78 -2.11 1.65
C ALA A 91 -3.15 -2.21 2.35
N ASP A 92 -3.24 -3.12 3.31
CA ASP A 92 -4.45 -3.30 4.13
C ASP A 92 -4.22 -2.65 5.51
N PRO A 93 -4.89 -1.52 5.81
CA PRO A 93 -4.73 -0.83 7.07
C PRO A 93 -5.45 -1.52 8.24
N THR A 94 -6.25 -2.56 7.98
CA THR A 94 -7.05 -3.29 8.98
C THR A 94 -6.34 -4.53 9.53
N LEU A 95 -5.23 -4.96 8.90
CA LEU A 95 -4.39 -6.05 9.41
C LEU A 95 -3.92 -5.74 10.82
N LEU A 96 -4.04 -6.71 11.71
CA LEU A 96 -3.67 -6.56 13.12
C LEU A 96 -2.25 -7.07 13.37
N ASN A 97 -1.49 -6.31 14.14
CA ASN A 97 -0.21 -6.76 14.67
C ASN A 97 -0.38 -7.67 15.91
N CYS A 98 0.72 -8.13 16.52
CA CYS A 98 0.69 -8.97 17.73
C CYS A 98 0.10 -8.29 18.98
N HIS A 99 -0.16 -6.99 18.93
CA HIS A 99 -0.79 -6.21 20.00
C HIS A 99 -2.28 -5.93 19.71
N SER A 100 -2.86 -6.57 18.69
CA SER A 100 -4.23 -6.33 18.23
C SER A 100 -4.46 -4.87 17.83
N LYS A 101 -3.43 -4.23 17.25
CA LYS A 101 -3.51 -2.87 16.70
C LYS A 101 -3.35 -2.93 15.20
N SER A 102 -4.25 -2.24 14.50
CA SER A 102 -4.17 -1.99 13.07
C SER A 102 -3.31 -0.76 12.77
N ALA A 103 -2.98 -0.51 11.50
CA ALA A 103 -2.29 0.72 11.11
C ALA A 103 -3.14 1.97 11.41
N ILE A 104 -4.47 1.85 11.32
CA ILE A 104 -5.41 2.91 11.72
C ILE A 104 -5.27 3.18 13.22
N ASP A 105 -5.24 2.15 14.06
CA ASP A 105 -5.13 2.34 15.52
C ASP A 105 -3.81 2.99 15.96
N LEU A 106 -2.74 2.81 15.17
CA LEU A 106 -1.43 3.39 15.46
C LEU A 106 -1.26 4.83 14.95
N ALA A 107 -2.14 5.30 14.05
CA ALA A 107 -2.06 6.66 13.54
C ALA A 107 -2.32 7.69 14.67
N PRO A 108 -1.42 8.67 14.88
CA PRO A 108 -1.48 9.54 16.06
C PRO A 108 -2.59 10.59 16.02
N THR A 109 -3.12 10.92 14.83
CA THR A 109 -4.16 11.93 14.65
C THR A 109 -5.43 11.31 14.06
N ARG A 110 -6.59 11.87 14.42
CA ARG A 110 -7.88 11.44 13.85
C ARG A 110 -7.93 11.69 12.35
N ASP A 111 -7.40 12.81 11.88
CA ASP A 111 -7.30 13.11 10.45
C ASP A 111 -6.57 12.02 9.66
N LEU A 112 -5.48 11.47 10.20
CA LEU A 112 -4.78 10.37 9.54
C LEU A 112 -5.57 9.06 9.60
N GLN A 113 -6.27 8.78 10.71
CA GLN A 113 -7.15 7.60 10.83
C GLN A 113 -8.28 7.64 9.79
N ASP A 114 -8.94 8.79 9.68
CA ASP A 114 -10.03 9.02 8.73
C ASP A 114 -9.51 8.92 7.29
N ARG A 115 -8.33 9.50 7.03
CA ARG A 115 -7.68 9.42 5.72
C ARG A 115 -7.31 7.99 5.32
N LEU A 116 -6.71 7.21 6.23
CA LEU A 116 -6.37 5.80 5.97
C LEU A 116 -7.63 4.99 5.64
N THR A 117 -8.70 5.20 6.40
CA THR A 117 -9.98 4.53 6.21
C THR A 117 -10.61 4.91 4.86
N TYR A 118 -10.64 6.21 4.55
CA TYR A 118 -11.21 6.74 3.32
C TYR A 118 -10.45 6.28 2.07
N GLU A 119 -9.12 6.41 2.06
CA GLU A 119 -8.31 6.00 0.91
C GLU A 119 -8.37 4.49 0.70
N HIS A 120 -8.30 3.68 1.77
CA HIS A 120 -8.44 2.23 1.65
C HIS A 120 -9.80 1.82 1.06
N ALA A 121 -10.90 2.41 1.55
CA ALA A 121 -12.23 2.15 1.01
C ALA A 121 -12.33 2.58 -0.47
N GLY A 122 -11.74 3.72 -0.82
CA GLY A 122 -11.64 4.21 -2.20
C GLY A 122 -10.91 3.22 -3.11
N HIS A 123 -9.72 2.75 -2.71
CA HIS A 123 -8.98 1.74 -3.46
C HIS A 123 -9.73 0.41 -3.58
N CYS A 124 -10.46 -0.01 -2.54
CA CYS A 124 -11.32 -1.19 -2.60
C CYS A 124 -12.46 -1.05 -3.61
N VAL A 125 -13.04 0.14 -3.74
CA VAL A 125 -14.08 0.44 -4.76
C VAL A 125 -13.48 0.43 -6.16
N LEU A 126 -12.33 1.09 -6.37
CA LEU A 126 -11.65 1.07 -7.66
C LEU A 126 -11.36 -0.37 -8.10
N GLU A 127 -10.86 -1.20 -7.19
CA GLU A 127 -10.55 -2.60 -7.48
C GLU A 127 -11.81 -3.43 -7.75
N ALA A 128 -12.89 -3.22 -6.99
CA ALA A 128 -14.17 -3.88 -7.27
C ALA A 128 -14.71 -3.51 -8.67
N CYS A 129 -14.55 -2.25 -9.09
CA CYS A 129 -14.88 -1.82 -10.45
C CYS A 129 -14.00 -2.52 -11.50
N ARG A 130 -12.68 -2.60 -11.28
CA ARG A 130 -11.74 -3.31 -12.17
C ARG A 130 -12.10 -4.80 -12.34
N GLN A 131 -12.55 -5.43 -11.26
CA GLN A 131 -12.94 -6.84 -11.26
C GLN A 131 -14.39 -7.08 -11.71
N SER A 132 -15.17 -6.01 -11.94
CA SER A 132 -16.63 -6.10 -12.15
C SER A 132 -17.37 -6.86 -11.02
N ASP A 133 -16.89 -6.75 -9.77
CA ASP A 133 -17.51 -7.39 -8.60
C ASP A 133 -18.65 -6.52 -8.06
N SER A 134 -19.84 -6.75 -8.61
CA SER A 134 -21.06 -6.03 -8.21
C SER A 134 -21.47 -6.29 -6.76
N THR A 135 -21.08 -7.41 -6.16
CA THR A 135 -21.45 -7.75 -4.77
C THR A 135 -20.61 -6.94 -3.79
N LYS A 136 -19.28 -6.89 -4.01
CA LYS A 136 -18.37 -6.06 -3.22
C LYS A 136 -18.67 -4.58 -3.42
N LEU A 137 -18.96 -4.16 -4.65
CA LEU A 137 -19.32 -2.78 -4.96
C LEU A 137 -20.59 -2.34 -4.21
N LYS A 138 -21.67 -3.13 -4.23
CA LYS A 138 -22.91 -2.81 -3.49
C LYS A 138 -22.70 -2.64 -1.98
N ARG A 139 -21.73 -3.35 -1.40
CA ARG A 139 -21.40 -3.27 0.03
C ARG A 139 -20.59 -2.03 0.38
N LEU A 140 -19.69 -1.63 -0.51
CA LEU A 140 -18.73 -0.54 -0.27
C LEU A 140 -19.25 0.83 -0.72
N LEU A 141 -20.26 0.88 -1.60
CA LEU A 141 -20.76 2.14 -2.17
C LEU A 141 -21.39 3.05 -1.11
N THR A 142 -20.75 4.20 -0.90
CA THR A 142 -21.30 5.37 -0.21
C THR A 142 -21.21 6.57 -1.14
N SER A 143 -21.98 7.64 -0.89
CA SER A 143 -21.97 8.85 -1.72
C SER A 143 -20.56 9.45 -1.86
N GLN A 144 -19.75 9.39 -0.80
CA GLN A 144 -18.38 9.91 -0.78
C GLN A 144 -17.44 9.08 -1.68
N LEU A 145 -17.59 7.75 -1.70
CA LEU A 145 -16.68 6.87 -2.44
C LEU A 145 -16.97 6.83 -3.95
N VAL A 146 -18.17 7.23 -4.39
CA VAL A 146 -18.49 7.38 -5.83
C VAL A 146 -17.61 8.44 -6.49
N ALA A 147 -17.28 9.50 -5.75
CA ALA A 147 -16.42 10.59 -6.19
C ALA A 147 -14.93 10.36 -5.89
N PHE A 148 -14.56 9.20 -5.34
CA PHE A 148 -13.17 8.89 -5.06
C PHE A 148 -12.33 8.97 -6.33
N THR A 149 -11.13 9.53 -6.22
CA THR A 149 -10.19 9.70 -7.31
C THR A 149 -8.84 9.17 -6.85
N HIS A 150 -8.25 8.26 -7.63
CA HIS A 150 -6.95 7.67 -7.31
C HIS A 150 -5.89 8.77 -7.20
N PRO A 151 -5.14 8.89 -6.08
CA PRO A 151 -4.23 10.01 -5.85
C PRO A 151 -3.15 10.20 -6.92
N PHE A 152 -2.73 9.11 -7.58
CA PHE A 152 -1.59 9.10 -8.52
C PHE A 152 -1.98 8.95 -9.99
N THR A 153 -3.13 8.35 -10.29
CA THR A 153 -3.57 8.10 -11.69
C THR A 153 -4.75 8.97 -12.07
N HIS A 154 -5.39 9.59 -11.08
CA HIS A 154 -6.65 10.32 -11.23
C HIS A 154 -7.82 9.47 -11.77
N ASP A 155 -7.69 8.14 -11.70
CA ASP A 155 -8.79 7.24 -12.06
C ASP A 155 -9.91 7.34 -11.04
N THR A 156 -11.14 7.42 -11.56
CA THR A 156 -12.36 7.32 -10.75
C THR A 156 -12.94 5.90 -10.88
N PRO A 157 -13.91 5.52 -10.03
CA PRO A 157 -14.63 4.26 -10.19
C PRO A 157 -15.21 4.07 -11.59
N MET A 158 -15.63 5.16 -12.25
CA MET A 158 -16.13 5.13 -13.62
C MET A 158 -15.02 4.83 -14.64
N HIS A 159 -13.85 5.47 -14.54
CA HIS A 159 -12.68 5.15 -15.40
C HIS A 159 -12.30 3.67 -15.29
N CYS A 160 -12.26 3.15 -14.06
CA CYS A 160 -11.99 1.74 -13.80
C CYS A 160 -13.08 0.84 -14.41
N ALA A 161 -14.36 1.16 -14.21
CA ALA A 161 -15.48 0.34 -14.71
C ALA A 161 -15.55 0.25 -16.25
N VAL A 162 -15.28 1.35 -16.97
CA VAL A 162 -15.33 1.34 -18.44
C VAL A 162 -14.13 0.64 -19.07
N SER A 163 -12.97 0.67 -18.40
CA SER A 163 -11.76 -0.01 -18.87
C SER A 163 -11.87 -1.55 -18.79
N CYS A 164 -12.83 -2.07 -18.03
CA CYS A 164 -13.13 -3.50 -17.92
C CYS A 164 -13.85 -4.10 -19.14
N GLY A 165 -14.23 -3.27 -20.12
CA GLY A 165 -15.15 -3.56 -21.22
C GLY A 165 -14.67 -4.48 -22.35
N GLY A 166 -13.81 -5.47 -22.08
CA GLY A 166 -13.36 -6.45 -23.09
C GLY A 166 -14.00 -7.85 -23.02
N GLY A 167 -14.76 -8.16 -21.96
CA GLY A 167 -14.99 -9.58 -21.59
C GLY A 167 -16.40 -10.15 -21.65
N ARG A 168 -17.46 -9.37 -21.86
CA ARG A 168 -18.84 -9.90 -21.80
C ARG A 168 -19.80 -9.34 -22.86
N CYS A 169 -19.45 -9.57 -24.13
CA CYS A 169 -20.48 -9.98 -25.09
C CYS A 169 -20.79 -11.45 -24.84
N ARG A 170 -21.73 -11.77 -23.95
CA ARG A 170 -22.48 -13.03 -24.09
C ARG A 170 -23.80 -12.66 -24.75
N SER A 171 -23.86 -12.97 -26.03
CA SER A 171 -25.04 -12.90 -26.86
C SER A 171 -26.23 -13.51 -26.15
N VAL A 172 -27.31 -12.75 -26.08
CA VAL A 172 -28.65 -13.29 -25.91
C VAL A 172 -29.10 -13.68 -27.32
N VAL A 173 -29.03 -14.97 -27.64
CA VAL A 173 -29.83 -15.65 -28.66
C VAL A 173 -30.13 -17.05 -28.15
#